data_AF-A0A2S0LCF5-F1
#
_entry.id   AF-A0A2S0LCF5-F1
#
_cell.length_a   1.000
_cell.length_b   1.000
_cell.length_c   1.000
_cell.angle_alpha   90.00
_cell.angle_beta   90.00
_cell.angle_gamma   90.00
#
_symmetry.space_group_name_H-M   'P 1'
#
loop_
_entity.id
_entity.type
_entity.pdbx_description
1 polymer ?
#
loop_
_entity_poly.entity_id
_entity_poly.type
_entity_poly.pdbx_seq_one_letter_code
_entity_poly.pdbx_strand_id
1 'polypeptide(L)'
;MKRLGLFLSFWCLICVLINPFIFWEMLFKNLFHINREFIFNPIVRIVGFCVFFTAFIVYPIFYIYQMVLKMKKRAIPLILKISTITFVFWLMNIVFYAFIYYALSNTTK
;
A
#
# COMPACT_ATOMS: atom_id res chain seq x y z
N MET A 1 -4.02 1.74 23.40
CA MET A 1 -3.03 1.87 22.29
C MET A 1 -2.60 0.55 21.63
N LYS A 2 -2.32 -0.55 22.37
CA LYS A 2 -1.84 -1.81 21.75
C LYS A 2 -2.76 -2.38 20.64
N ARG A 3 -4.07 -2.47 20.91
CA ARG A 3 -5.07 -3.00 19.94
C ARG A 3 -5.17 -2.14 18.67
N LEU A 4 -5.22 -0.82 18.83
CA LEU A 4 -5.28 0.12 17.70
C LEU A 4 -4.02 0.05 16.83
N GLY A 5 -2.83 -0.01 17.44
CA GLY A 5 -1.57 -0.12 16.69
C GLY A 5 -1.44 -1.43 15.92
N LEU A 6 -1.94 -2.54 16.48
CA LEU A 6 -2.01 -3.83 15.78
C LEU A 6 -2.96 -3.75 14.58
N PHE A 7 -4.18 -3.24 14.81
CA PHE A 7 -5.17 -3.04 13.74
C PHE A 7 -4.59 -2.21 12.60
N LEU A 8 -3.97 -1.07 12.92
CA LEU A 8 -3.38 -0.19 11.93
C LEU A 8 -2.20 -0.85 11.19
N SER A 9 -1.40 -1.67 11.85
CA SER A 9 -0.31 -2.42 11.21
C SER A 9 -0.82 -3.41 10.17
N PHE A 10 -1.85 -4.19 10.53
CA PHE A 10 -2.47 -5.14 9.61
C PHE A 10 -3.20 -4.42 8.46
N TRP A 11 -3.90 -3.33 8.76
CA TRP A 11 -4.55 -2.49 7.75
C TRP A 11 -3.53 -1.97 6.73
N CYS A 12 -2.42 -1.40 7.19
CA CYS A 12 -1.35 -0.93 6.30
C CYS A 12 -0.75 -2.07 5.48
N LEU A 13 -0.52 -3.25 6.08
CA LEU A 13 -0.02 -4.41 5.36
C LEU A 13 -0.95 -4.82 4.23
N ILE A 14 -2.26 -4.94 4.50
CA ILE A 14 -3.27 -5.31 3.50
C ILE A 14 -3.31 -4.27 2.39
N CYS A 15 -3.33 -2.97 2.73
CA CYS A 15 -3.32 -1.91 1.73
C CYS A 15 -2.08 -1.99 0.84
N VAL A 16 -0.88 -2.11 1.42
CA VAL A 16 0.37 -2.22 0.66
C VAL A 16 0.39 -3.45 -0.24
N LEU A 17 -0.13 -4.59 0.21
CA LEU A 17 -0.17 -5.83 -0.58
C LEU A 17 -1.15 -5.76 -1.75
N ILE A 18 -2.34 -5.19 -1.54
CA ILE A 18 -3.40 -5.18 -2.55
C ILE A 18 -3.23 -4.04 -3.56
N ASN A 19 -2.59 -2.94 -3.16
CA ASN A 19 -2.37 -1.75 -3.97
C ASN A 19 -1.82 -1.99 -5.41
N PRO A 20 -0.76 -2.79 -5.63
CA PRO A 20 -0.21 -2.99 -6.98
C PRO A 20 -1.20 -3.74 -7.89
N PHE A 21 -2.01 -4.65 -7.33
CA PHE A 21 -3.04 -5.38 -8.08
C PHE A 21 -4.19 -4.47 -8.50
N ILE A 22 -4.65 -3.60 -7.60
CA ILE A 22 -5.68 -2.59 -7.93
C ILE A 22 -5.16 -1.68 -9.03
N PHE A 23 -3.93 -1.19 -8.91
CA PHE A 23 -3.32 -0.35 -9.93
C PHE A 23 -3.24 -1.03 -11.29
N TRP A 24 -2.71 -2.26 -11.31
CA TRP A 24 -2.54 -3.01 -12.54
C TRP A 24 -3.88 -3.27 -13.24
N GLU A 25 -4.91 -3.66 -12.49
CA GLU A 25 -6.24 -3.90 -13.05
C GLU A 25 -6.87 -2.61 -13.59
N MET A 26 -6.68 -1.47 -12.91
CA MET A 26 -7.13 -0.16 -13.41
C MET A 26 -6.44 0.23 -14.72
N LEU A 27 -5.16 -0.12 -14.89
CA LEU A 27 -4.34 0.33 -16.01
C LEU A 27 -4.43 -0.60 -17.24
N PHE A 28 -4.40 -1.92 -17.02
CA PHE A 28 -4.33 -2.92 -18.10
C PHE A 28 -5.61 -3.75 -18.27
N LYS A 29 -6.49 -3.82 -17.26
CA LYS A 29 -7.76 -4.57 -17.29
C LYS A 29 -7.63 -6.06 -17.72
N ASN A 30 -6.54 -6.70 -17.30
CA ASN A 30 -6.16 -8.03 -17.80
C ASN A 30 -5.96 -9.08 -16.71
N LEU A 31 -5.97 -8.71 -15.43
CA LEU A 31 -5.68 -9.67 -14.35
C LEU A 31 -6.95 -10.34 -13.82
N PHE A 32 -8.01 -9.55 -13.63
CA PHE A 32 -9.28 -10.01 -13.05
C PHE A 32 -10.47 -9.79 -13.99
N HIS A 33 -10.26 -9.18 -15.17
CA HIS A 33 -11.28 -8.87 -16.16
C HIS A 33 -12.48 -8.09 -15.60
N ILE A 34 -12.22 -7.18 -14.66
CA ILE A 34 -13.28 -6.42 -13.98
C ILE A 34 -13.94 -5.46 -14.97
N ASN A 35 -15.27 -5.38 -14.92
CA ASN A 35 -16.03 -4.52 -15.83
C ASN A 35 -15.69 -3.03 -15.59
N ARG A 36 -15.59 -2.22 -16.66
CA ARG A 36 -15.18 -0.80 -16.55
C ARG A 36 -16.17 0.01 -15.73
N GLU A 37 -17.46 -0.27 -15.87
CA GLU A 37 -18.51 0.38 -15.09
C GLU A 37 -18.35 0.16 -13.58
N PHE A 38 -17.84 -1.00 -13.18
CA PHE A 38 -17.54 -1.30 -11.78
C PHE A 38 -16.30 -0.53 -11.29
N ILE A 39 -15.24 -0.42 -12.10
CA ILE A 39 -14.03 0.35 -11.77
C ILE A 39 -14.34 1.85 -11.62
N PHE A 40 -15.20 2.38 -12.50
CA PHE A 40 -15.60 3.79 -12.47
C PHE A 40 -16.76 4.08 -11.50
N ASN A 41 -17.26 3.06 -10.79
CA ASN A 41 -18.21 3.29 -9.72
C ASN A 41 -17.58 4.20 -8.65
N PRO A 42 -18.23 5.31 -8.25
CA PRO A 42 -17.67 6.26 -7.30
C PRO A 42 -17.29 5.61 -5.96
N ILE A 43 -18.04 4.60 -5.50
CA ILE A 43 -17.75 3.88 -4.26
C ILE A 43 -16.43 3.10 -4.40
N VAL A 44 -16.27 2.38 -5.51
CA VAL A 44 -15.05 1.59 -5.79
C VAL A 44 -13.83 2.50 -5.93
N ARG A 45 -14.00 3.66 -6.59
CA ARG A 45 -12.95 4.68 -6.71
C ARG A 45 -12.53 5.23 -5.34
N ILE A 46 -13.47 5.49 -4.43
CA ILE A 46 -13.17 5.93 -3.06
C ILE A 46 -12.38 4.86 -2.31
N VAL A 47 -12.81 3.59 -2.38
CA VAL A 47 -12.09 2.48 -1.74
C VAL A 47 -10.68 2.34 -2.29
N GLY A 48 -10.52 2.39 -3.62
CA GLY A 48 -9.20 2.40 -4.27
C GLY A 48 -8.34 3.55 -3.75
N PHE A 49 -8.88 4.78 -3.74
CA PHE A 49 -8.18 5.94 -3.20
C PHE A 49 -7.75 5.74 -1.74
N CYS A 50 -8.62 5.20 -0.87
CA CYS A 50 -8.27 4.90 0.51
C CYS A 50 -7.11 3.89 0.63
N VAL A 51 -7.07 2.88 -0.25
CA VAL A 51 -5.95 1.91 -0.29
C VAL A 51 -4.65 2.60 -0.69
N PHE A 52 -4.66 3.39 -1.78
CA PHE A 52 -3.47 4.15 -2.22
C PHE A 52 -2.99 5.14 -1.16
N PHE A 53 -3.92 5.94 -0.60
CA PHE A 53 -3.64 6.91 0.45
C PHE A 53 -3.03 6.22 1.69
N THR A 54 -3.59 5.08 2.08
CA THR A 54 -3.05 4.31 3.21
C THR A 54 -1.64 3.80 2.90
N ALA A 55 -1.42 3.22 1.72
CA ALA A 55 -0.14 2.63 1.35
C ALA A 55 1.01 3.66 1.22
N PHE A 56 0.71 4.86 0.71
CA PHE A 56 1.75 5.86 0.40
C PHE A 56 1.83 7.05 1.35
N ILE A 57 0.80 7.31 2.16
CA ILE A 57 0.81 8.43 3.11
C ILE A 57 0.74 7.91 4.54
N VAL A 58 -0.29 7.13 4.86
CA VAL A 58 -0.51 6.66 6.25
C VAL A 58 0.60 5.71 6.70
N TYR A 59 0.98 4.75 5.84
CA TYR A 59 1.98 3.75 6.19
C TYR A 59 3.38 4.35 6.45
N PRO A 60 3.95 5.23 5.60
CA PRO A 60 5.25 5.85 5.90
C PRO A 60 5.26 6.62 7.22
N ILE A 61 4.20 7.39 7.51
CA ILE A 61 4.05 8.10 8.79
C ILE A 61 4.00 7.10 9.95
N PHE A 62 3.21 6.03 9.80
CA PHE A 62 3.10 4.99 10.81
C PHE A 62 4.43 4.26 11.05
N TYR A 63 5.19 3.96 10.00
CA TYR A 63 6.50 3.33 10.11
C TYR A 63 7.51 4.22 10.85
N ILE A 64 7.57 5.51 10.52
CA ILE A 64 8.41 6.49 11.24
C ILE A 64 8.01 6.52 12.73
N TYR A 65 6.72 6.54 13.02
CA TYR A 65 6.23 6.48 14.39
C TYR A 65 6.68 5.19 15.13
N GLN A 66 6.61 4.03 14.49
CA GLN A 66 7.12 2.77 15.08
C GLN A 66 8.63 2.81 15.34
N MET A 67 9.40 3.45 14.46
CA MET A 67 10.84 3.63 14.64
C MET A 67 11.16 4.55 15.82
N VAL A 68 10.42 5.65 16.00
CA VAL A 68 10.54 6.53 17.17
C VAL A 68 10.20 5.76 18.46
N LEU A 69 9.14 4.94 18.45
CA LEU A 69 8.81 4.10 19.60
C LEU A 69 9.89 3.05 19.90
N LYS A 70 10.54 2.50 18.87
CA LYS A 70 11.65 1.56 19.01
C LYS A 70 12.85 2.23 19.69
N MET A 71 13.22 3.43 19.23
CA MET A 71 14.30 4.22 19.84
C MET A 71 14.01 4.55 21.31
N LYS A 72 12.75 4.84 21.64
CA LYS A 72 12.31 5.09 23.03
C LYS A 72 12.13 3.81 23.86
N LYS A 73 12.47 2.62 23.35
CA LYS A 73 12.25 1.31 23.99
C LYS A 73 10.79 1.05 24.43
N ARG A 74 9.82 1.68 23.74
CA ARG A 74 8.38 1.55 23.99
C ARG A 74 7.63 0.80 22.88
N ALA A 75 8.35 0.35 21.86
CA ALA A 75 7.77 -0.40 20.75
C ALA A 75 7.24 -1.76 21.21
N ILE A 76 6.12 -2.18 20.61
CA ILE A 76 5.56 -3.51 20.81
C ILE A 76 6.20 -4.41 19.73
N PRO A 77 6.92 -5.48 20.10
CA PRO A 77 7.71 -6.28 19.15
C PRO A 77 6.90 -6.79 17.96
N LEU A 78 5.67 -7.25 18.20
CA LEU A 78 4.79 -7.76 17.14
C LEU A 78 4.40 -6.69 16.12
N ILE A 79 4.04 -5.49 16.58
CA ILE A 79 3.67 -4.34 15.73
C ILE A 79 4.87 -3.92 14.87
N LEU A 80 6.05 -3.83 15.49
CA LEU A 80 7.29 -3.48 14.80
C LEU A 80 7.65 -4.54 13.74
N LYS A 81 7.48 -5.84 14.05
CA LYS A 81 7.72 -6.94 13.11
C LYS A 81 6.82 -6.84 11.88
N ILE A 82 5.51 -6.66 12.09
CA ILE A 82 4.55 -6.49 10.98
C ILE A 82 4.90 -5.24 10.16
N SER A 83 5.14 -4.11 10.84
CA SER A 83 5.49 -2.84 10.18
C SER A 83 6.77 -2.95 9.34
N THR A 84 7.76 -3.74 9.79
CA THR A 84 8.99 -4.02 9.03
C THR A 84 8.73 -4.94 7.83
N ILE A 85 7.85 -5.93 7.96
CA ILE A 85 7.43 -6.76 6.82
C ILE A 85 6.71 -5.90 5.78
N THR A 86 5.78 -5.04 6.22
CA THR A 86 5.10 -4.08 5.35
C THR A 86 6.09 -3.17 4.62
N PHE A 87 7.23 -2.83 5.23
CA PHE A 87 8.25 -1.98 4.63
C PHE A 87 8.88 -2.63 3.40
N VAL A 88 9.17 -3.93 3.49
CA VAL A 88 9.72 -4.71 2.37
C VAL A 88 8.76 -4.70 1.18
N PHE A 89 7.47 -4.97 1.43
CA PHE A 89 6.45 -4.92 0.37
C PHE A 89 6.22 -3.49 -0.16
N TRP A 90 6.38 -2.48 0.67
CA TRP A 90 6.27 -1.08 0.26
C TRP A 90 7.43 -0.68 -0.67
N LEU A 91 8.65 -1.15 -0.40
CA LEU A 91 9.78 -0.98 -1.33
C LEU A 91 9.53 -1.72 -2.66
N MET A 92 9.01 -2.94 -2.61
CA MET A 92 8.64 -3.68 -3.82
C MET A 92 7.59 -2.91 -4.64
N ASN A 93 6.62 -2.27 -3.99
CA ASN A 93 5.67 -1.38 -4.65
C ASN A 93 6.38 -0.24 -5.38
N ILE A 94 7.28 0.49 -4.73
CA ILE A 94 8.02 1.59 -5.37
C ILE A 94 8.74 1.12 -6.62
N VAL A 95 9.45 0.00 -6.52
CA VAL A 95 10.16 -0.60 -7.68
C VAL A 95 9.17 -0.97 -8.78
N PHE A 96 8.04 -1.58 -8.43
CA PHE A 96 6.98 -1.92 -9.38
C PHE A 96 6.44 -0.68 -10.10
N TYR A 97 6.05 0.38 -9.38
CA TYR A 97 5.52 1.60 -10.01
C TYR A 97 6.57 2.30 -10.88
N ALA A 98 7.83 2.35 -10.45
CA ALA A 98 8.92 2.89 -11.24
C ALA A 98 9.13 2.10 -12.55
N PHE A 99 9.07 0.77 -12.48
CA PHE A 99 9.15 -0.10 -13.66
C PHE A 99 8.00 0.14 -14.63
N ILE A 100 6.75 0.21 -14.15
CA ILE A 100 5.58 0.50 -15.00
C ILE A 100 5.71 1.86 -15.68
N TYR A 101 6.09 2.89 -14.93
CA TYR A 101 6.29 4.22 -15.47
C TYR A 101 7.35 4.24 -16.58
N TYR A 102 8.49 3.57 -16.34
CA TYR A 102 9.56 3.44 -17.32
C TYR A 102 9.11 2.70 -18.59
N ALA A 103 8.42 1.56 -18.43
CA ALA A 103 7.91 0.77 -19.54
C ALA A 103 6.92 1.59 -20.40
N LEU A 104 5.94 2.24 -19.76
CA LEU A 104 4.96 3.08 -20.45
C LEU A 104 5.60 4.27 -21.15
N SER A 105 6.58 4.93 -20.51
CA SER A 105 7.30 6.06 -21.09
C SER A 105 8.14 5.69 -22.31
N ASN A 106 8.65 4.46 -22.37
CA ASN A 106 9.43 4.00 -23.52
C ASN A 106 8.53 3.53 -24.67
N THR A 107 7.33 3.03 -24.39
CA THR A 107 6.37 2.66 -25.44
C THR A 107 5.68 3.84 -26.12
N THR A 108 5.68 5.02 -25.48
CA THR A 108 5.06 6.25 -26.02
C THR A 108 6.05 7.18 -26.73
N LYS A 109 7.32 6.79 -26.83
CA LYS A 109 8.35 7.46 -27.64
C LYS A 109 8.47 6.78 -29.00
#